data_AF-S3CSX8-F1
#
_entry.id   AF-S3CSX8-F1
#
_cell.length_a   1.000
_cell.length_b   1.000
_cell.length_c   1.000
_cell.angle_alpha   90.00
_cell.angle_beta   90.00
_cell.angle_gamma   90.00
#
_symmetry.space_group_name_H-M   'P 1'
#
loop_
_entity.id
_entity.type
_entity.pdbx_description
1 polymer ?
#
loop_
_entity_poly.entity_id
_entity_poly.type
_entity_poly.pdbx_seq_one_letter_code
_entity_poly.pdbx_strand_id
1 'polypeptide(L)'
;MAPPNFPNGMPLDYIGYAALKYPAYAPAPFDVPTGNIVGALQRVPTGPQNHMTVQIASRYLDALIDYQLSDAPALRDPKSPEYYFSSALTLLNFMTGNPDVCKRIVAKPAIVNKVIDMLLEDGVEERMKAVPRPGGPHFPAASFDEDFGSALQFVSTNLLYKEEMQELHPRIQELIPRCRTWKKQYKHSRVKTISNASERIVDQIQGMDPDMISMVRGMQDRTLVCGVPSCRVTGPDGLTLCGTCRIQRYCGRDHQKADWKYHKHICKKGLNEAAVLKESGLD
;
A
#
# COMPACT_ATOMS: atom_id res chain seq x y z
N MET A 1 2.86 18.04 19.56
CA MET A 1 1.93 18.21 18.42
C MET A 1 0.92 17.08 18.51
N ALA A 2 -0.36 17.37 18.30
CA ALA A 2 -1.37 16.34 18.22
C ALA A 2 -1.06 15.40 17.03
N PRO A 3 -1.45 14.12 17.10
CA PRO A 3 -1.49 13.26 15.92
C PRO A 3 -2.22 14.02 14.80
N PRO A 4 -1.84 13.89 13.52
CA PRO A 4 -2.68 14.42 12.46
C PRO A 4 -4.06 13.78 12.58
N ASN A 5 -5.08 14.62 12.48
CA ASN A 5 -6.44 14.12 12.29
C ASN A 5 -6.47 13.47 10.90
N PHE A 6 -6.58 12.14 10.85
CA PHE A 6 -6.90 11.47 9.60
C PHE A 6 -8.31 11.92 9.15
N PRO A 7 -8.63 11.77 7.85
CA PRO A 7 -9.93 12.18 7.32
C PRO A 7 -11.09 11.68 8.19
N ASN A 8 -12.07 12.55 8.40
CA ASN A 8 -13.27 12.26 9.21
C ASN A 8 -12.99 11.92 10.68
N GLY A 9 -11.85 12.33 11.23
CA GLY A 9 -11.51 12.08 12.64
C GLY A 9 -11.08 10.64 12.92
N MET A 10 -10.73 9.89 11.88
CA MET A 10 -10.37 8.48 11.98
C MET A 10 -9.11 8.25 12.83
N PRO A 11 -9.12 7.35 13.83
CA PRO A 11 -7.90 6.99 14.55
C PRO A 11 -6.95 6.17 13.68
N LEU A 12 -5.64 6.32 13.89
CA LEU A 12 -4.63 5.48 13.23
C LEU A 12 -4.81 3.99 13.56
N ASP A 13 -5.29 3.68 14.77
CA ASP A 13 -5.53 2.33 15.28
C ASP A 13 -6.61 1.63 14.45
N TYR A 14 -7.64 2.37 14.08
CA TYR A 14 -8.71 1.90 13.22
C TYR A 14 -8.23 1.56 11.81
N ILE A 15 -7.32 2.35 11.22
CA ILE A 15 -6.73 2.05 9.90
C ILE A 15 -5.99 0.71 9.92
N GLY A 16 -5.15 0.49 10.94
CA GLY A 16 -4.39 -0.76 11.08
C GLY A 16 -5.31 -1.95 11.31
N TYR A 17 -6.35 -1.77 12.12
CA TYR A 17 -7.33 -2.80 12.41
C TYR A 17 -8.13 -3.17 11.17
N ALA A 18 -8.63 -2.18 10.42
CA ALA A 18 -9.31 -2.41 9.14
C ALA A 18 -8.40 -3.17 8.16
N ALA A 19 -7.11 -2.85 8.11
CA ALA A 19 -6.20 -3.53 7.19
C ALA A 19 -5.85 -4.97 7.61
N LEU A 20 -5.83 -5.28 8.91
CA LEU A 20 -5.31 -6.55 9.45
C LEU A 20 -6.37 -7.51 9.98
N LYS A 21 -7.59 -7.02 10.25
CA LYS A 21 -8.65 -7.78 10.94
C LYS A 21 -10.00 -7.72 10.25
N TYR A 22 -10.23 -6.76 9.35
CA TYR A 22 -11.45 -6.72 8.52
C TYR A 22 -11.36 -7.79 7.40
N PRO A 23 -12.50 -8.38 6.98
CA PRO A 23 -13.86 -8.21 7.52
C PRO A 23 -14.13 -9.07 8.76
N ALA A 24 -13.28 -10.04 9.07
CA ALA A 24 -13.55 -11.06 10.09
C ALA A 24 -13.88 -10.49 11.47
N TYR A 25 -13.33 -9.33 11.82
CA TYR A 25 -13.53 -8.70 13.12
C TYR A 25 -13.86 -7.20 13.05
N ALA A 26 -14.51 -6.72 11.98
CA ALA A 26 -14.83 -5.30 11.78
C ALA A 26 -15.28 -4.60 13.08
N PRO A 27 -14.61 -3.51 13.53
CA PRO A 27 -14.92 -2.92 14.82
C PRO A 27 -16.02 -1.87 14.66
N ALA A 28 -17.16 -2.09 15.31
CA ALA A 28 -18.19 -1.07 15.45
C ALA A 28 -17.62 0.19 16.15
N PRO A 29 -18.14 1.41 15.87
CA PRO A 29 -19.22 1.75 14.94
C PRO A 29 -18.74 2.02 13.50
N PHE A 30 -17.44 1.90 13.25
CA PHE A 30 -16.86 2.21 11.96
C PHE A 30 -16.75 0.89 11.18
N ASP A 31 -17.77 0.54 10.41
CA ASP A 31 -17.76 -0.65 9.55
C ASP A 31 -17.25 -0.30 8.14
N VAL A 32 -16.22 0.55 8.04
CA VAL A 32 -15.72 1.07 6.77
C VAL A 32 -14.61 0.17 6.22
N PRO A 33 -14.76 -0.42 5.02
CA PRO A 33 -13.71 -1.24 4.43
C PRO A 33 -12.42 -0.44 4.19
N THR A 34 -11.27 -1.11 4.23
CA THR A 34 -9.96 -0.49 4.00
C THR A 34 -9.87 0.26 2.66
N GLY A 35 -10.54 -0.23 1.60
CA GLY A 35 -10.61 0.48 0.32
C GLY A 35 -11.21 1.88 0.44
N ASN A 36 -12.26 2.05 1.26
CA ASN A 36 -12.88 3.35 1.50
C ASN A 36 -11.99 4.27 2.35
N ILE A 37 -11.30 3.69 3.34
CA ILE A 37 -10.28 4.41 4.13
C ILE A 37 -9.21 4.97 3.19
N VAL A 38 -8.66 4.12 2.32
CA VAL A 38 -7.66 4.52 1.31
C VAL A 38 -8.23 5.57 0.37
N GLY A 39 -9.47 5.43 -0.09
CA GLY A 39 -10.14 6.44 -0.92
C GLY A 39 -10.28 7.80 -0.22
N ALA A 40 -10.52 7.82 1.09
CA ALA A 40 -10.54 9.05 1.88
C ALA A 40 -9.13 9.65 2.00
N LEU A 41 -8.11 8.82 2.27
CA LEU A 41 -6.71 9.25 2.32
C LEU A 41 -6.24 9.82 0.97
N GLN A 42 -6.68 9.25 -0.15
CA GLN A 42 -6.36 9.70 -1.51
C GLN A 42 -6.89 11.10 -1.84
N ARG A 43 -7.95 11.55 -1.17
CA ARG A 43 -8.55 12.89 -1.35
C ARG A 43 -7.89 13.97 -0.49
N VAL A 44 -7.01 13.59 0.44
CA VAL A 44 -6.24 14.52 1.25
C VAL A 44 -5.24 15.27 0.37
N PRO A 45 -5.02 16.59 0.57
CA PRO A 45 -3.96 17.31 -0.13
C PRO A 45 -2.59 16.63 0.04
N THR A 46 -1.75 16.69 -0.99
CA THR A 46 -0.49 15.92 -1.08
C THR A 46 0.43 16.09 0.13
N GLY A 47 0.61 17.31 0.65
CA GLY A 47 1.46 17.55 1.82
C GLY A 47 1.02 16.74 3.05
N PRO A 48 -0.18 16.97 3.60
CA PRO A 48 -0.72 16.16 4.70
C PRO A 48 -0.79 14.66 4.39
N GLN A 49 -1.14 14.27 3.16
CA GLN A 49 -1.17 12.87 2.74
C GLN A 49 0.21 12.19 2.86
N ASN A 50 1.30 12.87 2.52
CA ASN A 50 2.66 12.35 2.68
C ASN A 50 2.98 12.08 4.15
N HIS A 51 2.60 12.98 5.07
CA HIS A 51 2.76 12.76 6.50
C HIS A 51 1.92 11.57 6.99
N MET A 52 0.66 11.46 6.57
CA MET A 52 -0.22 10.34 6.93
C MET A 52 0.36 9.01 6.46
N THR A 53 0.84 8.95 5.22
CA THR A 53 1.50 7.76 4.64
C THR A 53 2.69 7.32 5.49
N VAL A 54 3.57 8.25 5.85
CA VAL A 54 4.74 7.97 6.68
C VAL A 54 4.36 7.49 8.08
N GLN A 55 3.28 8.00 8.68
CA GLN A 55 2.82 7.55 9.99
C GLN A 55 2.22 6.14 9.95
N ILE A 56 1.37 5.87 8.96
CA ILE A 56 0.81 4.53 8.74
C ILE A 56 1.95 3.53 8.52
N ALA A 57 2.89 3.83 7.63
CA ALA A 57 4.03 2.96 7.36
C ALA A 57 4.96 2.80 8.56
N SER A 58 5.24 3.88 9.30
CA SER A 58 6.06 3.82 10.52
C SER A 58 5.49 2.88 11.57
N ARG A 59 4.16 2.69 11.57
CA ARG A 59 3.47 1.79 12.51
C ARG A 59 3.28 0.39 11.97
N TYR A 60 2.70 0.26 10.79
CA TYR A 60 2.10 -0.99 10.33
C TYR A 60 2.88 -1.69 9.23
N LEU A 61 3.89 -1.08 8.61
CA LEU A 61 4.53 -1.66 7.42
C LEU A 61 5.01 -3.10 7.65
N ASP A 62 5.74 -3.35 8.75
CA ASP A 62 6.22 -4.69 9.05
C ASP A 62 5.05 -5.66 9.31
N ALA A 63 4.05 -5.25 10.10
CA ALA A 63 2.87 -6.08 10.40
C ALA A 63 2.02 -6.41 9.17
N LEU A 64 1.87 -5.48 8.24
CA LEU A 64 1.14 -5.67 6.98
C LEU A 64 1.86 -6.66 6.07
N ILE A 65 3.19 -6.55 5.97
CA ILE A 65 3.99 -7.50 5.19
C ILE A 65 3.92 -8.88 5.82
N ASP A 66 4.08 -8.98 7.14
CA ASP A 66 4.08 -10.25 7.85
C ASP A 66 2.68 -10.91 7.76
N TYR A 67 1.59 -10.14 7.86
CA TYR A 67 0.24 -10.64 7.60
C TYR A 67 0.08 -11.16 6.17
N GLN A 68 0.51 -10.39 5.15
CA GLN A 68 0.37 -10.80 3.75
C GLN A 68 1.14 -12.09 3.42
N LEU A 69 2.22 -12.37 4.16
CA LEU A 69 3.03 -13.58 4.06
C LEU A 69 2.57 -14.72 4.98
N SER A 70 1.63 -14.46 5.87
CA SER A 70 1.12 -15.45 6.83
C SER A 70 0.21 -16.50 6.18
N ASP A 71 -0.17 -17.49 6.99
CA ASP A 71 -1.13 -18.53 6.65
C ASP A 71 -2.57 -18.20 7.06
N ALA A 72 -2.90 -16.91 7.18
CA ALA A 72 -4.27 -16.48 7.42
C ALA A 72 -5.22 -17.11 6.39
N PRO A 73 -6.29 -17.84 6.82
CA PRO A 73 -7.13 -18.62 5.90
C PRO A 73 -7.72 -17.81 4.75
N ALA A 74 -8.10 -16.55 5.01
CA ALA A 74 -8.66 -15.65 4.00
C ALA A 74 -7.68 -15.32 2.86
N LEU A 75 -6.36 -15.37 3.12
CA LEU A 75 -5.30 -15.16 2.12
C LEU A 75 -4.97 -16.43 1.31
N ARG A 76 -5.60 -17.56 1.64
CA ARG A 76 -5.37 -18.88 1.02
C ARG A 76 -6.62 -19.45 0.36
N ASP A 77 -7.76 -18.78 0.47
CA ASP A 77 -9.03 -19.21 -0.12
C ASP A 77 -9.31 -18.44 -1.43
N PRO A 78 -9.21 -19.07 -2.62
CA PRO A 78 -9.49 -18.42 -3.89
C PRO A 78 -10.95 -17.96 -4.08
N LYS A 79 -11.85 -18.29 -3.15
CA LYS A 79 -13.23 -17.75 -3.11
C LYS A 79 -13.33 -16.48 -2.28
N SER A 80 -12.30 -16.13 -1.53
CA SER A 80 -12.21 -14.91 -0.74
C SER A 80 -11.65 -13.76 -1.59
N PRO A 81 -12.20 -12.53 -1.50
CA PRO A 81 -11.57 -11.36 -2.13
C PRO A 81 -10.18 -11.06 -1.55
N GLU A 82 -9.94 -11.42 -0.29
CA GLU A 82 -8.66 -11.22 0.39
C GLU A 82 -7.52 -12.06 -0.23
N TYR A 83 -7.83 -13.12 -0.97
CA TYR A 83 -6.84 -13.91 -1.72
C TYR A 83 -6.19 -13.08 -2.84
N TYR A 84 -7.00 -12.36 -3.61
CA TYR A 84 -6.54 -11.62 -4.78
C TYR A 84 -5.98 -10.25 -4.41
N PHE A 85 -6.69 -9.52 -3.54
CA PHE A 85 -6.27 -8.20 -3.12
C PHE A 85 -6.77 -7.89 -1.71
N SER A 86 -5.96 -8.30 -0.72
CA SER A 86 -6.31 -8.15 0.68
C SER A 86 -6.43 -6.71 1.14
N SER A 87 -7.12 -6.50 2.25
CA SER A 87 -7.16 -5.22 2.96
C SER A 87 -5.74 -4.74 3.33
N ALA A 88 -4.86 -5.66 3.74
CA ALA A 88 -3.47 -5.34 4.02
C ALA A 88 -2.69 -4.92 2.76
N LEU A 89 -2.90 -5.63 1.65
CA LEU A 89 -2.25 -5.32 0.36
C LEU A 89 -2.77 -4.01 -0.23
N THR A 90 -4.05 -3.69 -0.02
CA THR A 90 -4.65 -2.39 -0.36
C THR A 90 -3.90 -1.26 0.35
N LEU A 91 -3.68 -1.38 1.66
CA LEU A 91 -2.96 -0.37 2.42
C LEU A 91 -1.47 -0.29 2.04
N LEU A 92 -0.83 -1.43 1.80
CA LEU A 92 0.55 -1.46 1.28
C LEU A 92 0.66 -0.75 -0.06
N ASN A 93 -0.24 -1.03 -1.01
CA ASN A 93 -0.28 -0.40 -2.32
C ASN A 93 -0.45 1.12 -2.20
N PHE A 94 -1.34 1.60 -1.33
CA PHE A 94 -1.47 3.03 -1.05
C PHE A 94 -0.14 3.66 -0.59
N MET A 95 0.59 2.99 0.31
CA MET A 95 1.83 3.53 0.85
C MET A 95 3.03 3.45 -0.12
N THR A 96 2.95 2.68 -1.21
CA THR A 96 4.00 2.62 -2.25
C THR A 96 4.19 3.93 -3.02
N GLY A 97 3.34 4.94 -2.79
CA GLY A 97 3.63 6.31 -3.21
C GLY A 97 4.91 6.88 -2.56
N ASN A 98 5.31 6.35 -1.40
CA ASN A 98 6.51 6.77 -0.68
C ASN A 98 7.74 5.88 -1.05
N PRO A 99 8.86 6.48 -1.50
CA PRO A 99 10.07 5.73 -1.90
C PRO A 99 10.66 4.83 -0.81
N ASP A 100 10.66 5.24 0.46
CA ASP A 100 11.23 4.44 1.53
C ASP A 100 10.37 3.21 1.83
N VAL A 101 9.05 3.34 1.72
CA VAL A 101 8.12 2.22 1.82
C VAL A 101 8.38 1.23 0.69
N CYS A 102 8.45 1.69 -0.56
CA CYS A 102 8.78 0.83 -1.71
C CYS A 102 10.08 0.07 -1.50
N LYS A 103 11.17 0.77 -1.14
CA LYS A 103 12.48 0.17 -0.87
C LYS A 103 12.41 -0.93 0.20
N ARG A 104 11.57 -0.75 1.21
CA ARG A 104 11.35 -1.75 2.28
C ARG A 104 10.55 -2.95 1.82
N ILE A 105 9.55 -2.76 0.96
CA ILE A 105 8.75 -3.85 0.38
C ILE A 105 9.61 -4.68 -0.58
N VAL A 106 10.36 -4.05 -1.50
CA VAL A 106 11.21 -4.78 -2.46
C VAL A 106 12.37 -5.53 -1.79
N ALA A 107 12.82 -5.09 -0.61
CA ALA A 107 13.79 -5.83 0.21
C ALA A 107 13.23 -7.13 0.81
N LYS A 108 11.91 -7.35 0.75
CA LYS A 108 11.22 -8.58 1.13
C LYS A 108 10.49 -9.16 -0.09
N PRO A 109 11.20 -9.69 -1.10
CA PRO A 109 10.63 -10.01 -2.43
C PRO A 109 9.48 -11.01 -2.40
N ALA A 110 9.38 -11.85 -1.37
CA ALA A 110 8.31 -12.83 -1.20
C ALA A 110 6.89 -12.23 -1.35
N ILE A 111 6.67 -10.98 -0.92
CA ILE A 111 5.35 -10.35 -1.04
C ILE A 111 5.02 -9.98 -2.48
N VAL A 112 5.99 -9.48 -3.24
CA VAL A 112 5.80 -9.14 -4.65
C VAL A 112 5.67 -10.42 -5.47
N ASN A 113 6.46 -11.43 -5.14
CA ASN A 113 6.42 -12.75 -5.78
C ASN A 113 5.05 -13.42 -5.62
N LYS A 114 4.47 -13.38 -4.42
CA LYS A 114 3.12 -13.90 -4.17
C LYS A 114 2.05 -13.24 -5.07
N VAL A 115 2.15 -11.93 -5.31
CA VAL A 115 1.22 -11.22 -6.21
C VAL A 115 1.49 -11.57 -7.67
N ILE A 116 2.76 -11.70 -8.08
CA ILE A 116 3.12 -12.15 -9.43
C ILE A 116 2.61 -13.56 -9.69
N ASP A 117 2.82 -14.50 -8.76
CA ASP A 117 2.34 -15.88 -8.86
C ASP A 117 0.82 -15.92 -9.05
N MET A 118 0.07 -15.15 -8.25
CA MET A 118 -1.38 -15.03 -8.40
C MET A 118 -1.79 -14.52 -9.80
N LEU A 119 -1.14 -13.46 -10.31
CA LEU A 119 -1.41 -12.93 -11.65
C LEU A 119 -1.04 -13.91 -12.78
N LEU A 120 -0.11 -14.84 -12.51
CA LEU A 120 0.32 -15.89 -13.43
C LEU A 120 -0.56 -17.14 -13.36
N GLU A 121 -1.50 -17.25 -12.41
CA GLU A 121 -2.42 -18.37 -12.40
C GLU A 121 -3.34 -18.36 -13.63
N ASP A 122 -3.59 -19.53 -14.22
CA ASP A 122 -4.49 -19.65 -15.36
C ASP A 122 -5.91 -19.27 -14.96
N GLY A 123 -6.63 -18.50 -15.78
CA GLY A 123 -8.00 -18.10 -15.48
C GLY A 123 -8.18 -17.16 -14.28
N VAL A 124 -7.10 -16.49 -13.82
CA VAL A 124 -7.15 -15.54 -12.70
C VAL A 124 -8.24 -14.47 -12.88
N GLU A 125 -8.40 -13.91 -14.08
CA GLU A 125 -9.44 -12.91 -14.35
C GLU A 125 -10.85 -13.45 -14.06
N GLU A 126 -11.17 -14.63 -14.58
CA GLU A 126 -12.51 -15.22 -14.45
C GLU A 126 -12.80 -15.63 -13.01
N ARG A 127 -11.82 -16.21 -12.31
CA ARG A 127 -11.98 -16.51 -10.88
C ARG A 127 -12.16 -15.25 -10.05
N MET A 128 -11.34 -14.23 -10.29
CA MET A 128 -11.40 -12.98 -9.55
C MET A 128 -12.68 -12.19 -9.82
N LYS A 129 -13.24 -12.27 -11.03
CA LYS A 129 -14.59 -11.74 -11.37
C LYS A 129 -15.69 -12.48 -10.62
N ALA A 130 -15.57 -13.80 -10.46
CA ALA A 130 -16.58 -14.63 -9.81
C ALA A 130 -16.65 -14.46 -8.28
N VAL A 131 -15.63 -13.86 -7.66
CA VAL A 131 -15.55 -13.66 -6.21
C VAL A 131 -16.52 -12.55 -5.77
N PRO A 132 -17.48 -12.85 -4.87
CA PRO A 132 -18.33 -11.84 -4.28
C PRO A 132 -17.51 -10.87 -3.42
N ARG A 133 -17.74 -9.58 -3.60
CA ARG A 133 -17.13 -8.53 -2.79
C ARG A 133 -18.21 -7.92 -1.92
N PRO A 134 -18.12 -8.04 -0.59
CA PRO A 134 -19.12 -7.44 0.28
C PRO A 134 -19.02 -5.91 0.19
N GLY A 135 -20.18 -5.27 -0.07
CA GLY A 135 -20.39 -3.86 0.19
C GLY A 135 -21.25 -3.67 1.44
N GLY A 136 -21.59 -2.44 1.76
CA GLY A 136 -22.46 -2.11 2.88
C GLY A 136 -23.38 -0.94 2.59
N PRO A 137 -24.28 -0.57 3.52
CA PRO A 137 -25.29 0.46 3.30
C PRO A 137 -24.72 1.83 2.90
N HIS A 138 -23.48 2.12 3.30
CA HIS A 138 -22.80 3.41 3.09
C HIS A 138 -21.54 3.31 2.24
N PHE A 139 -21.23 2.12 1.71
CA PHE A 139 -20.03 1.91 0.91
C PHE A 139 -20.29 0.89 -0.20
N PRO A 140 -20.02 1.24 -1.46
CA PRO A 140 -20.17 0.29 -2.55
C PRO A 140 -19.20 -0.88 -2.36
N ALA A 141 -19.59 -2.06 -2.82
CA ALA A 141 -18.66 -3.16 -2.97
C ALA A 141 -17.52 -2.74 -3.92
N ALA A 142 -16.30 -3.16 -3.59
CA ALA A 142 -15.20 -3.07 -4.55
C ALA A 142 -15.56 -3.85 -5.82
N SER A 143 -15.02 -3.43 -6.95
CA SER A 143 -15.17 -4.11 -8.23
C SER A 143 -13.94 -4.94 -8.56
N PHE A 144 -14.11 -5.94 -9.43
CA PHE A 144 -12.99 -6.67 -10.02
C PHE A 144 -11.95 -5.72 -10.63
N ASP A 145 -12.40 -4.70 -11.36
CA ASP A 145 -11.51 -3.79 -12.08
C ASP A 145 -10.61 -2.97 -11.12
N GLU A 146 -11.14 -2.59 -9.95
CA GLU A 146 -10.40 -1.86 -8.92
C GLU A 146 -9.32 -2.73 -8.27
N ASP A 147 -9.68 -3.95 -7.84
CA ASP A 147 -8.74 -4.87 -7.20
C ASP A 147 -7.66 -5.33 -8.19
N PHE A 148 -8.06 -5.71 -9.41
CA PHE A 148 -7.13 -6.21 -10.43
C PHE A 148 -6.18 -5.11 -10.90
N GLY A 149 -6.72 -3.90 -11.12
CA GLY A 149 -5.91 -2.71 -11.41
C GLY A 149 -4.94 -2.39 -10.27
N SER A 150 -5.36 -2.56 -9.01
CA SER A 150 -4.52 -2.30 -7.85
C SER A 150 -3.42 -3.35 -7.66
N ALA A 151 -3.69 -4.63 -7.96
CA ALA A 151 -2.68 -5.68 -7.96
C ALA A 151 -1.59 -5.39 -9.02
N LEU A 152 -1.99 -5.00 -10.24
CA LEU A 152 -1.05 -4.59 -11.29
C LEU A 152 -0.28 -3.32 -10.90
N GLN A 153 -0.95 -2.32 -10.32
CA GLN A 153 -0.29 -1.11 -9.81
C GLN A 153 0.75 -1.44 -8.74
N PHE A 154 0.45 -2.35 -7.83
CA PHE A 154 1.37 -2.80 -6.78
C PHE A 154 2.63 -3.42 -7.39
N VAL A 155 2.48 -4.37 -8.33
CA VAL A 155 3.61 -4.98 -9.03
C VAL A 155 4.42 -3.92 -9.80
N SER A 156 3.76 -3.09 -10.60
CA SER A 156 4.41 -2.03 -11.38
C SER A 156 5.22 -1.07 -10.51
N THR A 157 4.67 -0.65 -9.36
CA THR A 157 5.36 0.30 -8.48
C THR A 157 6.57 -0.33 -7.81
N ASN A 158 6.48 -1.60 -7.40
CA ASN A 158 7.61 -2.31 -6.81
C ASN A 158 8.71 -2.62 -7.83
N LEU A 159 8.35 -2.92 -9.08
CA LEU A 159 9.33 -3.09 -10.16
C LEU A 159 10.17 -1.83 -10.31
N LEU A 160 9.60 -0.62 -10.26
CA LEU A 160 10.37 0.61 -10.36
C LEU A 160 11.54 0.72 -9.35
N TYR A 161 11.48 0.04 -8.21
CA TYR A 161 12.48 0.12 -7.13
C TYR A 161 13.43 -1.06 -7.02
N LYS A 162 13.29 -2.08 -7.89
CA LYS A 162 14.27 -3.17 -7.96
C LYS A 162 15.35 -2.79 -8.99
N GLU A 163 16.62 -2.97 -8.66
CA GLU A 163 17.72 -2.68 -9.61
C GLU A 163 17.81 -3.78 -10.68
N GLU A 164 17.68 -5.04 -10.26
CA GLU A 164 17.71 -6.19 -11.14
C GLU A 164 16.34 -6.89 -11.20
N MET A 165 15.51 -6.53 -12.19
CA MET A 165 14.11 -7.01 -12.30
C MET A 165 14.01 -8.53 -12.45
N GLN A 166 14.98 -9.13 -13.13
CA GLN A 166 15.01 -10.57 -13.41
C GLN A 166 15.26 -11.41 -12.16
N GLU A 167 15.91 -10.83 -11.14
CA GLU A 167 16.10 -11.47 -9.84
C GLU A 167 14.85 -11.44 -8.96
N LEU A 168 13.85 -10.61 -9.30
CA LEU A 168 12.67 -10.48 -8.45
C LEU A 168 11.86 -11.77 -8.46
N HIS A 169 11.53 -12.28 -9.65
CA HIS A 169 10.71 -13.47 -9.81
C HIS A 169 11.13 -14.29 -11.05
N PRO A 170 11.35 -15.61 -10.94
CA PRO A 170 11.86 -16.44 -12.03
C PRO A 170 10.92 -16.50 -13.24
N ARG A 171 9.62 -16.29 -13.03
CA ARG A 171 8.59 -16.33 -14.08
C ARG A 171 8.12 -14.96 -14.53
N ILE A 172 8.81 -13.89 -14.16
CA ILE A 172 8.32 -12.52 -14.41
C ILE A 172 8.06 -12.24 -15.90
N GLN A 173 8.86 -12.81 -16.80
CA GLN A 173 8.70 -12.68 -18.25
C GLN A 173 7.34 -13.22 -18.75
N GLU A 174 6.72 -14.16 -18.05
CA GLU A 174 5.40 -14.70 -18.40
C GLU A 174 4.27 -13.67 -18.23
N LEU A 175 4.50 -12.57 -17.48
CA LEU A 175 3.54 -11.47 -17.37
C LEU A 175 3.44 -10.66 -18.66
N ILE A 176 4.48 -10.58 -19.50
CA ILE A 176 4.47 -9.74 -20.71
C ILE A 176 3.29 -10.07 -21.64
N PRO A 177 3.10 -11.33 -22.11
CA PRO A 177 1.98 -11.64 -22.99
C PRO A 177 0.62 -11.39 -22.32
N ARG A 178 0.49 -11.65 -21.01
CA ARG A 178 -0.75 -11.39 -20.24
C ARG A 178 -1.06 -9.89 -20.16
N CYS A 179 -0.10 -9.08 -19.76
CA CYS A 179 -0.23 -7.62 -19.69
C CYS A 179 -0.55 -7.00 -21.06
N ARG A 180 0.03 -7.49 -22.16
CA ARG A 180 -0.34 -7.02 -23.51
C ARG A 180 -1.80 -7.31 -23.84
N THR A 181 -2.29 -8.49 -23.49
CA THR A 181 -3.71 -8.86 -23.62
C THR A 181 -4.59 -7.97 -22.77
N TRP A 182 -4.27 -7.80 -21.48
CA TRP A 182 -5.04 -6.97 -20.56
C TRP A 182 -5.05 -5.49 -20.96
N LYS A 183 -3.93 -4.94 -21.41
CA LYS A 183 -3.86 -3.58 -21.97
C LYS A 183 -4.87 -3.40 -23.10
N LYS A 184 -4.94 -4.34 -24.04
CA LYS A 184 -5.87 -4.29 -25.17
C LYS A 184 -7.32 -4.45 -24.71
N GLN A 185 -7.61 -5.44 -23.88
CA GLN A 185 -8.94 -5.78 -23.39
C GLN A 185 -9.55 -4.64 -22.55
N TYR A 186 -8.75 -4.04 -21.66
CA TYR A 186 -9.20 -3.04 -20.71
C TYR A 186 -8.93 -1.60 -21.15
N LYS A 187 -8.47 -1.37 -22.40
CA LYS A 187 -8.23 -0.03 -22.96
C LYS A 187 -9.41 0.94 -22.77
N HIS A 188 -10.63 0.42 -22.87
CA HIS A 188 -11.87 1.19 -22.75
C HIS A 188 -12.61 0.97 -21.43
N SER A 189 -12.02 0.25 -20.46
CA SER A 189 -12.60 0.17 -19.11
C SER A 189 -12.69 1.57 -18.48
N ARG A 190 -13.66 1.72 -17.57
CA ARG A 190 -13.81 2.87 -16.67
C ARG A 190 -12.58 3.03 -15.79
N VAL A 191 -11.96 1.92 -15.37
CA VAL A 191 -10.74 1.92 -14.55
C VAL A 191 -9.53 1.80 -15.49
N LYS A 192 -8.92 2.95 -15.81
CA LYS A 192 -7.73 2.98 -16.69
C LYS A 192 -6.49 2.34 -16.07
N THR A 193 -6.49 2.10 -14.76
CA THR A 193 -5.35 1.54 -14.03
C THR A 193 -4.91 0.20 -14.60
N ILE A 194 -5.82 -0.70 -15.02
CA ILE A 194 -5.44 -2.00 -15.60
C ILE A 194 -4.60 -1.81 -16.85
N SER A 195 -5.07 -1.01 -17.81
CA SER A 195 -4.35 -0.76 -19.07
C SER A 195 -3.02 -0.06 -18.81
N ASN A 196 -3.02 0.98 -17.98
CA ASN A 196 -1.83 1.79 -17.72
C ASN A 196 -0.76 1.00 -16.93
N ALA A 197 -1.17 0.22 -15.93
CA ALA A 197 -0.25 -0.60 -15.15
C ALA A 197 0.29 -1.77 -15.98
N SER A 198 -0.55 -2.40 -16.81
CA SER A 198 -0.10 -3.46 -17.71
C SER A 198 0.95 -2.97 -18.70
N GLU A 199 0.77 -1.78 -19.29
CA GLU A 199 1.78 -1.16 -20.16
C GLU A 199 3.10 -0.93 -19.41
N ARG A 200 3.04 -0.29 -18.24
CA ARG A 200 4.24 -0.05 -17.44
C ARG A 200 4.96 -1.33 -17.02
N ILE A 201 4.25 -2.39 -16.64
CA ILE A 201 4.87 -3.68 -16.28
C ILE A 201 5.65 -4.25 -17.47
N VAL A 202 5.09 -4.20 -18.68
CA VAL A 202 5.79 -4.65 -19.89
C VAL A 202 7.06 -3.83 -20.08
N ASP A 203 6.98 -2.51 -20.05
CA ASP A 203 8.13 -1.63 -20.24
C ASP A 203 9.21 -1.87 -19.15
N GLN A 204 8.80 -2.07 -17.90
CA GLN A 204 9.67 -2.37 -16.77
C GLN A 204 10.39 -3.71 -16.90
N ILE A 205 9.71 -4.75 -17.37
CA ILE A 205 10.32 -6.08 -17.57
C ILE A 205 11.25 -6.10 -18.78
N GLN A 206 10.88 -5.40 -19.86
CA GLN A 206 11.67 -5.33 -21.09
C GLN A 206 12.85 -4.34 -21.00
N GLY A 207 12.91 -3.57 -19.91
CA GLY A 207 13.89 -2.53 -19.68
C GLY A 207 13.30 -1.17 -20.02
N MET A 208 13.16 -0.32 -18.99
CA MET A 208 12.87 1.10 -19.20
C MET A 208 14.17 1.86 -19.40
N ASP A 209 14.05 2.99 -20.10
CA ASP A 209 15.09 4.00 -20.17
C ASP A 209 15.54 4.40 -18.74
N PRO A 210 16.83 4.29 -18.40
CA PRO A 210 17.38 4.71 -17.11
C PRO A 210 17.03 6.16 -16.75
N ASP A 211 16.97 7.06 -17.73
CA ASP A 211 16.62 8.46 -17.50
C ASP A 211 15.14 8.60 -17.09
N MET A 212 14.26 7.81 -17.71
CA MET A 212 12.85 7.73 -17.31
C MET A 212 12.70 7.15 -15.90
N ILE A 213 13.45 6.10 -15.55
CA ILE A 213 13.46 5.54 -14.18
C ILE A 213 13.87 6.61 -13.18
N SER A 214 14.96 7.32 -13.47
CA SER A 214 15.49 8.39 -12.62
C SER A 214 14.45 9.52 -12.46
N MET A 215 13.81 9.95 -13.55
CA MET A 215 12.76 10.96 -13.53
C MET A 215 11.57 10.54 -12.68
N VAL A 216 11.06 9.31 -12.84
CA VAL A 216 9.89 8.83 -12.08
C VAL A 216 10.23 8.69 -10.59
N ARG A 217 11.42 8.14 -10.26
CA ARG A 217 11.89 8.08 -8.86
C ARG A 217 12.06 9.49 -8.27
N GLY A 218 12.62 10.43 -9.02
CA GLY A 218 12.76 11.83 -8.61
C GLY A 218 11.42 12.55 -8.36
N MET A 219 10.36 12.17 -9.08
CA MET A 219 9.02 12.66 -8.76
C MET A 219 8.51 12.10 -7.42
N GLN A 220 8.75 10.82 -7.13
CA GLN A 220 8.34 10.20 -5.87
C GLN A 220 9.18 10.67 -4.69
N ASP A 221 10.44 11.04 -4.90
CA ASP A 221 11.30 11.64 -3.89
C ASP A 221 10.71 12.92 -3.27
N ARG A 222 9.88 13.67 -4.01
CA ARG A 222 9.14 14.84 -3.49
C ARG A 222 8.09 14.48 -2.44
N THR A 223 7.73 13.19 -2.31
CA THR A 223 6.82 12.71 -1.25
C THR A 223 7.54 12.48 0.09
N LEU A 224 8.87 12.50 0.09
CA LEU A 224 9.66 12.44 1.32
C LEU A 224 9.53 13.78 2.04
N VAL A 225 9.06 13.76 3.28
CA VAL A 225 8.79 14.95 4.09
C VAL A 225 9.39 14.83 5.48
N CYS A 226 9.77 15.96 6.08
CA CYS A 226 10.16 16.00 7.49
C CYS A 226 8.99 15.58 8.39
N GLY A 227 9.23 14.95 9.55
CA GLY A 227 8.16 14.51 10.46
C GLY A 227 7.39 15.63 11.18
N VAL A 228 7.89 16.86 11.14
CA VAL A 228 7.23 18.03 11.71
C VAL A 228 6.30 18.63 10.64
N PRO A 229 4.96 18.63 10.83
CA PRO A 229 4.01 19.06 9.78
C PRO A 229 4.15 20.52 9.32
N SER A 230 4.69 21.40 10.18
CA SER A 230 4.95 22.80 9.81
C SER A 230 6.25 22.98 9.01
N CYS A 231 7.10 21.96 8.95
CA CYS A 231 8.33 21.99 8.20
C CYS A 231 8.06 21.71 6.71
N ARG A 232 8.62 22.53 5.83
CA ARG A 232 8.44 22.41 4.37
C ARG A 232 9.59 21.73 3.66
N VAL A 233 10.55 21.17 4.41
CA VAL A 233 11.68 20.42 3.82
C VAL A 233 11.15 19.09 3.28
N THR A 234 11.37 18.88 1.98
CA THR A 234 10.98 17.68 1.23
C THR A 234 12.14 17.16 0.40
N GLY A 235 12.01 15.94 -0.12
CA GLY A 235 13.08 15.30 -0.88
C GLY A 235 14.05 14.49 -0.01
N PRO A 236 14.93 13.67 -0.61
CA PRO A 236 15.91 12.89 0.12
C PRO A 236 17.04 13.77 0.70
N ASP A 237 17.36 14.87 0.02
CA ASP A 237 18.48 15.74 0.37
C ASP A 237 18.20 16.50 1.67
N GLY A 238 19.16 16.46 2.60
CA GLY A 238 19.04 17.11 3.89
C GLY A 238 18.05 16.45 4.86
N LEU A 239 17.45 15.30 4.50
CA LEU A 239 16.58 14.52 5.38
C LEU A 239 17.27 13.24 5.88
N THR A 240 17.33 13.09 7.21
CA THR A 240 17.83 11.89 7.89
C THR A 240 16.70 10.95 8.28
N LEU A 241 16.92 9.63 8.19
CA LEU A 241 15.95 8.61 8.56
C LEU A 241 15.92 8.36 10.06
N CYS A 242 14.74 8.06 10.60
CA CYS A 242 14.58 7.46 11.91
C CYS A 242 15.32 6.12 11.96
N GLY A 243 16.25 5.97 12.91
CA GLY A 243 17.09 4.78 13.02
C GLY A 243 16.32 3.48 13.29
N THR A 244 15.10 3.57 13.83
CA THR A 244 14.27 2.41 14.21
C THR A 244 13.37 1.94 13.07
N CYS A 245 12.40 2.76 12.63
CA CYS A 245 11.46 2.36 11.58
C CYS A 245 12.04 2.49 10.17
N ARG A 246 13.03 3.36 9.96
CA ARG A 246 13.61 3.70 8.65
C ARG A 246 12.56 4.18 7.62
N ILE A 247 11.48 4.80 8.09
CA ILE A 247 10.43 5.41 7.25
C ILE A 247 10.33 6.92 7.52
N GLN A 248 10.16 7.32 8.79
CA GLN A 248 10.04 8.74 9.14
C GLN A 248 11.37 9.46 8.94
N ARG A 249 11.33 10.61 8.26
CA ARG A 249 12.48 11.47 7.99
C ARG A 249 12.46 12.78 8.76
N TYR A 250 13.64 13.38 8.98
CA TYR A 250 13.82 14.66 9.67
C TYR A 250 14.94 15.49 9.07
N CYS A 251 14.72 16.80 8.91
CA CYS A 251 15.76 17.72 8.43
C CYS A 251 16.83 18.06 9.48
N GLY A 252 16.71 17.51 10.68
CA GLY A 252 17.65 17.72 11.77
C GLY A 252 17.20 17.06 13.08
N ARG A 253 18.12 17.00 14.05
CA ARG A 253 17.92 16.35 15.34
C ARG A 253 16.83 17.01 16.18
N ASP A 254 16.63 18.32 16.02
CA ASP A 254 15.63 19.07 16.78
C ASP A 254 14.20 18.73 16.34
N HIS A 255 13.98 18.58 15.03
CA HIS A 255 12.69 18.13 14.50
C HIS A 255 12.39 16.68 14.89
N GLN A 256 13.42 15.82 14.91
CA GLN A 256 13.27 14.46 15.44
C GLN A 256 12.85 14.47 16.91
N LYS A 257 13.52 15.26 17.77
CA LYS A 257 13.15 15.39 19.19
C LYS A 257 11.73 15.96 19.38
N ALA A 258 11.34 16.94 18.57
CA ALA A 258 10.03 17.56 18.63
C ALA A 258 8.91 16.56 18.28
N ASP A 259 9.12 15.77 17.21
CA ASP A 259 8.19 14.73 16.78
C ASP A 259 8.22 13.48 17.68
N TRP A 260 9.35 13.19 18.34
CA TRP A 260 9.53 11.99 19.16
C TRP A 260 8.46 11.80 20.24
N LYS A 261 7.92 12.90 20.78
CA LYS A 261 6.80 12.87 21.74
C LYS A 261 5.60 12.07 21.23
N TYR A 262 5.35 12.12 19.93
CA TYR A 262 4.31 11.37 19.24
C TYR A 262 4.88 10.11 18.56
N HIS A 263 5.94 10.25 17.76
CA HIS A 263 6.47 9.16 16.94
C HIS A 263 6.83 7.90 17.74
N LYS A 264 7.32 8.02 18.98
CA LYS A 264 7.65 6.88 19.84
C LYS A 264 6.47 5.92 20.09
N HIS A 265 5.24 6.41 20.00
CA HIS A 265 4.02 5.64 20.21
C HIS A 265 3.58 4.85 18.98
N ILE A 266 4.12 5.18 17.81
CA ILE A 266 3.78 4.51 16.55
C ILE A 266 4.98 3.79 15.92
N CYS A 267 6.21 4.21 16.24
CA CYS A 267 7.44 3.70 15.64
C CYS A 267 7.59 2.18 15.85
N LYS A 268 7.42 1.40 14.76
CA LYS A 268 7.53 -0.05 14.69
C LYS A 268 6.67 -0.77 15.74
N LYS A 269 5.44 -0.29 15.94
CA LYS A 269 4.53 -0.83 16.97
C LYS A 269 3.53 -1.87 16.46
N GLY A 270 3.19 -1.87 15.18
CA GLY A 270 2.14 -2.73 14.65
C GLY A 270 0.76 -2.41 15.21
N LEU A 271 -0.12 -3.41 15.19
CA LEU A 271 -1.49 -3.32 15.71
C LEU A 271 -1.49 -3.42 17.24
N ASN A 272 -2.24 -2.52 17.89
CA ASN A 272 -2.52 -2.58 19.32
C ASN A 272 -3.99 -2.96 19.51
N GLU A 273 -4.30 -4.25 19.51
CA GLU A 273 -5.67 -4.76 19.51
C GLU A 273 -6.46 -4.30 20.75
N ALA A 274 -5.82 -4.32 21.92
CA ALA A 274 -6.45 -3.90 23.17
C ALA A 274 -6.85 -2.41 23.20
N ALA A 275 -6.18 -1.55 22.44
CA ALA A 275 -6.57 -0.14 22.34
C ALA A 275 -7.83 0.04 21.50
N VAL A 276 -7.95 -0.70 20.39
CA VAL A 276 -9.12 -0.63 19.51
C VAL A 276 -10.37 -1.16 20.20
N LEU A 277 -10.28 -2.31 20.88
CA LEU A 277 -11.43 -2.93 21.54
C LEU A 277 -11.99 -2.05 22.67
N LYS A 278 -11.12 -1.40 23.44
CA LYS A 278 -11.50 -0.44 24.49
C LYS A 278 -12.26 0.77 23.95
N GLU A 279 -11.78 1.36 22.86
CA GLU A 279 -12.42 2.52 22.24
C GLU A 279 -13.76 2.17 21.59
N SER A 280 -13.91 0.94 21.09
CA SER A 280 -15.15 0.41 20.53
C SER A 280 -16.17 -0.08 21.58
N GLY A 281 -15.82 -0.10 22.87
CA GLY A 281 -16.70 -0.58 23.93
C GLY A 281 -16.96 -2.09 23.89
N LEU A 282 -16.00 -2.87 23.38
CA LEU A 282 -16.08 -4.33 23.17
C LEU A 282 -15.23 -5.13 24.18
N ASP A 283 -14.92 -4.54 25.35
CA ASP A 283 -14.16 -5.20 26.44
C ASP A 283 -14.98 -6.27 27.20
#